data_AF-A0A015KV08-F1
#
_entry.id   AF-A0A015KV08-F1
#
_cell.length_a   1.000
_cell.length_b   1.000
_cell.length_c   1.000
_cell.angle_alpha   90.00
_cell.angle_beta   90.00
_cell.angle_gamma   90.00
#
_symmetry.space_group_name_H-M   'P 1'
#
loop_
_entity.id
_entity.type
_entity.pdbx_description
1 polymer ?
#
loop_
_entity_poly.entity_id
_entity_poly.type
_entity_poly.pdbx_seq_one_letter_code
_entity_poly.pdbx_strand_id
1 'polypeptide(L)'
;MLKKPHISPNVFEIILKYIYTGEADLCKKSGEDIFGVLITSAEFLLEKLFNYVQDHIIKKQTIWIKQNFAYVFYTTFKLENCEKLQDYCMECMSEDPQLFTSKNFPSLEEDILYNLLKRDDLQIEEIVAWDFLINWGIEQISGLGSDRTDWSEDDYEALKGTISQFIPLIRFMDISPADFYDKVRPYKPAIPLHIYEELEEFYYKKTLSKTEILPPRIGKLKIESNLINSKLANIIASWIDKKDLNNISSSDKYNFDLLYRGSEDGINSKSFRVKCNYRGSCLVLVKKKKSTEIYGGYNPIGFTNSNRKYPASDSFIFSFENGEDIQNMKISRVNSKCINYAICEQHNNGFNFGNTFYFTGGHVFFGNSDIYDNIGNVSELNMNPIPEEIEVFKVTCVKKK
;
A
#
# COMPACT_ATOMS: atom_id res chain seq x y z
N MET A 1 -33.45 36.85 4.82
CA MET A 1 -34.04 35.54 4.47
C MET A 1 -32.93 34.71 3.85
N LEU A 2 -32.52 33.60 4.48
CA LEU A 2 -31.51 32.71 3.93
C LEU A 2 -32.11 31.97 2.72
N LYS A 3 -31.49 32.07 1.54
CA LYS A 3 -31.90 31.33 0.34
C LYS A 3 -30.79 30.35 -0.04
N LYS A 4 -31.05 29.06 0.13
CA LYS A 4 -30.13 27.95 -0.19
C LYS A 4 -30.90 26.88 -0.99
N PRO A 5 -31.21 27.14 -2.27
CA PRO A 5 -32.10 26.30 -3.08
C PRO A 5 -31.53 24.92 -3.37
N HIS A 6 -30.22 24.72 -3.19
CA HIS A 6 -29.55 23.43 -3.33
C HIS A 6 -29.69 22.51 -2.11
N ILE A 7 -30.18 23.02 -0.97
CA ILE A 7 -30.41 22.21 0.23
C ILE A 7 -31.85 21.69 0.20
N SER A 8 -32.03 20.37 0.25
CA SER A 8 -33.36 19.78 0.29
C SER A 8 -34.10 20.13 1.59
N PRO A 9 -35.44 20.23 1.60
CA PRO A 9 -36.20 20.49 2.82
C PRO A 9 -35.91 19.51 3.96
N ASN A 10 -35.71 18.23 3.64
CA ASN A 10 -35.39 17.18 4.61
C ASN A 10 -34.02 17.43 5.28
N VAL A 11 -33.00 17.76 4.49
CA VAL A 11 -31.66 18.05 4.99
C VAL A 11 -31.69 19.32 5.84
N PHE A 12 -32.38 20.36 5.37
CA PHE A 12 -32.50 21.61 6.11
C PHE A 12 -33.21 21.44 7.45
N GLU A 13 -34.25 20.61 7.53
CA GLU A 13 -34.94 20.29 8.79
C GLU A 13 -34.00 19.63 9.80
N ILE A 14 -33.17 18.67 9.37
CA ILE A 14 -32.19 18.00 10.25
C ILE A 14 -31.16 19.01 10.77
N ILE A 15 -30.62 19.84 9.88
CA ILE A 15 -29.62 20.87 10.22
C ILE A 15 -30.22 21.90 11.19
N LEU A 16 -31.43 22.37 10.91
CA LEU A 16 -32.13 23.33 11.77
C LEU A 16 -32.37 22.73 13.16
N LYS A 17 -32.85 21.49 13.24
CA LYS A 17 -33.03 20.80 14.52
C LYS A 17 -31.72 20.67 15.29
N TYR A 18 -30.63 20.30 14.61
CA TYR A 18 -29.31 20.20 15.23
C TYR A 18 -28.84 21.55 15.80
N ILE A 19 -29.02 22.65 15.06
CA ILE A 19 -28.63 23.99 15.54
C ILE A 19 -29.39 24.37 16.83
N TYR A 20 -30.66 24.00 16.95
CA TYR A 20 -31.49 24.35 18.10
C TYR A 20 -31.33 23.41 19.31
N THR A 21 -31.00 22.14 19.07
CA THR A 21 -31.05 21.08 20.11
C THR A 21 -29.70 20.43 20.39
N GLY A 22 -28.72 20.57 19.50
CA GLY A 22 -27.48 19.81 19.52
C GLY A 22 -27.62 18.35 19.07
N GLU A 23 -28.82 17.91 18.66
CA GLU A 23 -29.12 16.53 18.30
C GLU A 23 -29.50 16.39 16.82
N ALA A 24 -28.95 15.37 16.14
CA ALA A 24 -29.28 15.02 14.77
C ALA A 24 -29.70 13.55 14.68
N ASP A 25 -30.97 13.31 14.34
CA ASP A 25 -31.48 11.96 14.10
C ASP A 25 -31.31 11.56 12.64
N LEU A 26 -30.31 10.71 12.39
CA LEU A 26 -30.01 10.14 11.07
C LEU A 26 -30.64 8.75 10.90
N CYS A 27 -31.31 8.21 11.92
CA CYS A 27 -31.94 6.91 11.83
C CYS A 27 -33.08 6.94 10.81
N LYS A 28 -33.10 5.94 9.91
CA LYS A 28 -34.09 5.80 8.83
C LYS A 28 -34.06 6.91 7.76
N LYS A 29 -33.04 7.77 7.74
CA LYS A 29 -32.81 8.71 6.64
C LYS A 29 -32.15 8.00 5.45
N SER A 30 -32.42 8.49 4.24
CA SER A 30 -31.80 7.94 3.03
C SER A 30 -30.30 8.25 3.00
N GLY A 31 -29.51 7.46 2.27
CA GLY A 31 -28.09 7.75 2.09
C GLY A 31 -27.85 9.13 1.47
N GLU A 32 -28.73 9.53 0.53
CA GLU A 32 -28.71 10.85 -0.10
C GLU A 32 -28.97 11.99 0.90
N ASP A 33 -29.98 11.86 1.76
CA ASP A 33 -30.25 12.87 2.80
C ASP A 33 -29.08 12.95 3.80
N ILE A 34 -28.52 11.82 4.23
CA ILE A 34 -27.39 11.81 5.18
C ILE A 34 -26.15 12.46 4.54
N PHE A 35 -25.89 12.18 3.26
CA PHE A 35 -24.80 12.82 2.54
C PHE A 35 -25.05 14.31 2.32
N GLY A 36 -26.29 14.72 2.05
CA GLY A 36 -26.69 16.11 2.03
C GLY A 36 -26.45 16.83 3.36
N VAL A 37 -26.70 16.15 4.49
CA VAL A 37 -26.36 16.66 5.83
C VAL A 37 -24.85 16.83 5.98
N LEU A 38 -24.03 15.90 5.49
CA LEU A 38 -22.56 16.03 5.49
C LEU A 38 -22.14 17.33 4.78
N ILE A 39 -22.56 17.51 3.52
CA ILE A 39 -22.22 18.68 2.71
C ILE A 39 -22.69 19.97 3.38
N THR A 40 -23.93 19.99 3.86
CA THR A 40 -24.52 21.18 4.50
C THR A 40 -23.84 21.50 5.83
N SER A 41 -23.43 20.47 6.59
CA SER A 41 -22.70 20.67 7.84
C SER A 41 -21.30 21.25 7.61
N ALA A 42 -20.63 20.91 6.50
CA ALA A 42 -19.41 21.57 6.09
C ALA A 42 -19.67 23.03 5.69
N GLU A 43 -20.70 23.28 4.87
CA GLU A 43 -21.07 24.63 4.42
C GLU A 43 -21.39 25.59 5.58
N PHE A 44 -22.03 25.09 6.64
CA PHE A 44 -22.36 25.87 7.84
C PHE A 44 -21.31 25.78 8.96
N LEU A 45 -20.15 25.16 8.70
CA LEU A 45 -19.06 25.01 9.67
C LEU A 45 -19.49 24.32 10.98
N LEU A 46 -20.39 23.34 10.88
CA LEU A 46 -20.90 22.55 12.00
C LEU A 46 -19.98 21.35 12.26
N GLU A 47 -18.73 21.61 12.67
CA GLU A 47 -17.65 20.60 12.75
C GLU A 47 -18.01 19.33 13.52
N LYS A 48 -18.73 19.46 14.65
CA LYS A 48 -19.15 18.30 15.45
C LYS A 48 -20.14 17.41 14.68
N LEU A 49 -21.10 18.01 13.98
CA LEU A 49 -22.05 17.27 13.16
C LEU A 49 -21.33 16.68 11.95
N PHE A 50 -20.48 17.46 11.28
CA PHE A 50 -19.71 17.02 10.12
C PHE A 50 -18.89 15.76 10.43
N ASN A 51 -18.12 15.77 11.51
CA ASN A 51 -17.34 14.62 11.96
C ASN A 51 -18.22 13.42 12.34
N TYR A 52 -19.34 13.65 13.02
CA TYR A 52 -20.29 12.58 13.38
C TYR A 52 -20.91 11.93 12.14
N VAL A 53 -21.27 12.73 11.13
CA VAL A 53 -21.88 12.24 9.89
C VAL A 53 -20.87 11.43 9.07
N GLN A 54 -19.60 11.84 8.98
CA GLN A 54 -18.55 11.02 8.34
C GLN A 54 -18.49 9.61 8.95
N ASP A 55 -18.39 9.51 10.28
CA ASP A 55 -18.36 8.22 10.98
C ASP A 55 -19.64 7.40 10.76
N HIS A 56 -20.80 8.07 10.70
CA HIS A 56 -22.09 7.43 10.50
C HIS A 56 -22.22 6.82 9.09
N ILE A 57 -21.86 7.56 8.05
CA ILE A 57 -21.94 7.10 6.65
C ILE A 57 -21.05 5.88 6.46
N ILE A 58 -19.79 5.93 6.93
CA ILE A 58 -18.83 4.82 6.84
C ILE A 58 -19.40 3.55 7.49
N LYS A 59 -20.01 3.67 8.68
CA LYS A 59 -20.50 2.52 9.45
C LYS A 59 -21.85 1.97 8.98
N LYS A 60 -22.71 2.80 8.38
CA LYS A 60 -24.14 2.46 8.16
C LYS A 60 -24.58 2.52 6.70
N GLN A 61 -23.83 3.20 5.84
CA GLN A 61 -24.23 3.48 4.44
C GLN A 61 -23.24 2.93 3.41
N THR A 62 -22.44 1.91 3.75
CA THR A 62 -21.45 1.28 2.85
C THR A 62 -22.02 0.87 1.49
N ILE A 63 -23.20 0.25 1.46
CA ILE A 63 -23.84 -0.19 0.21
C ILE A 63 -24.21 1.02 -0.65
N TRP A 64 -24.77 2.06 -0.04
CA TRP A 64 -25.15 3.28 -0.74
C TRP A 64 -23.92 4.03 -1.28
N ILE A 65 -22.81 4.09 -0.51
CA ILE A 65 -21.53 4.64 -1.00
C ILE A 65 -21.10 3.90 -2.27
N LYS A 66 -21.04 2.57 -2.24
CA LYS A 66 -20.58 1.79 -3.41
C LYS A 66 -21.46 2.00 -4.65
N GLN A 67 -22.77 2.15 -4.46
CA GLN A 67 -23.72 2.44 -5.54
C GLN A 67 -23.58 3.86 -6.10
N ASN A 68 -23.10 4.82 -5.30
CA ASN A 68 -23.00 6.24 -5.66
C ASN A 68 -21.54 6.73 -5.60
N PHE A 69 -20.59 5.82 -5.85
CA PHE A 69 -19.19 6.00 -5.47
C PHE A 69 -18.56 7.25 -6.10
N ALA A 70 -18.75 7.46 -7.40
CA ALA A 70 -18.23 8.64 -8.11
C ALA A 70 -18.71 9.96 -7.49
N TYR A 71 -20.01 10.05 -7.18
CA TYR A 71 -20.60 11.24 -6.57
C TYR A 71 -20.06 11.50 -5.16
N VAL A 72 -19.96 10.44 -4.35
CA VAL A 72 -19.39 10.53 -3.00
C VAL A 72 -17.93 10.96 -3.09
N PHE A 73 -17.12 10.25 -3.88
CA PHE A 73 -15.70 10.51 -4.09
C PHE A 73 -15.44 11.95 -4.54
N TYR A 74 -16.12 12.40 -5.60
CA TYR A 74 -15.99 13.76 -6.11
C TYR A 74 -16.27 14.80 -5.03
N THR A 75 -17.39 14.63 -4.32
CA THR A 75 -17.82 15.61 -3.34
C THR A 75 -16.88 15.62 -2.13
N THR A 76 -16.41 14.47 -1.66
CA THR A 76 -15.54 14.39 -0.48
C THR A 76 -14.16 14.97 -0.74
N PHE A 77 -13.61 14.79 -1.93
CA PHE A 77 -12.31 15.35 -2.32
C PHE A 77 -12.35 16.88 -2.51
N LYS A 78 -13.54 17.46 -2.66
CA LYS A 78 -13.75 18.93 -2.66
C LYS A 78 -13.98 19.52 -1.28
N LEU A 79 -14.33 18.70 -0.30
CA LEU A 79 -14.60 19.15 1.06
C LEU A 79 -13.30 19.18 1.88
N GLU A 80 -13.00 20.35 2.46
CA GLU A 80 -11.93 20.48 3.44
C GLU A 80 -12.24 19.62 4.69
N ASN A 81 -11.20 19.06 5.32
CA ASN A 81 -11.28 18.26 6.54
C ASN A 81 -12.14 16.97 6.45
N CYS A 82 -12.40 16.46 5.24
CA CYS A 82 -13.17 15.23 5.00
C CYS A 82 -12.30 13.96 4.99
N GLU A 83 -11.19 13.96 5.72
CA GLU A 83 -10.12 12.94 5.66
C GLU A 83 -10.66 11.52 5.89
N LYS A 84 -11.54 11.31 6.87
CA LYS A 84 -12.06 9.97 7.18
C LYS A 84 -12.81 9.34 6.01
N LEU A 85 -13.65 10.13 5.33
CA LEU A 85 -14.44 9.64 4.21
C LEU A 85 -13.61 9.58 2.93
N GLN A 86 -12.63 10.48 2.76
CA GLN A 86 -11.62 10.39 1.70
C GLN A 86 -10.81 9.09 1.83
N ASP A 87 -10.27 8.79 3.01
CA ASP A 87 -9.52 7.57 3.29
C ASP A 87 -10.39 6.32 3.05
N TYR A 88 -11.63 6.32 3.53
CA TYR A 88 -12.56 5.22 3.28
C TYR A 88 -12.85 5.02 1.78
N CYS A 89 -13.01 6.11 1.03
CA CYS A 89 -13.17 6.06 -0.42
C CYS A 89 -11.93 5.44 -1.10
N MET A 90 -10.73 5.84 -0.67
CA MET A 90 -9.47 5.29 -1.17
C MET A 90 -9.36 3.79 -0.85
N GLU A 91 -9.74 3.36 0.36
CA GLU A 91 -9.82 1.95 0.73
C GLU A 91 -10.78 1.17 -0.17
N CYS A 92 -11.97 1.72 -0.44
CA CYS A 92 -12.93 1.09 -1.36
C CYS A 92 -12.36 0.90 -2.77
N MET A 93 -11.64 1.89 -3.31
CA MET A 93 -11.00 1.80 -4.63
C MET A 93 -9.88 0.77 -4.65
N SER A 94 -9.17 0.63 -3.53
CA SER A 94 -8.13 -0.37 -3.36
C SER A 94 -8.71 -1.79 -3.37
N GLU A 95 -9.88 -1.97 -2.74
CA GLU A 95 -10.56 -3.27 -2.66
C GLU A 95 -11.25 -3.65 -3.96
N ASP A 96 -11.78 -2.67 -4.69
CA ASP A 96 -12.47 -2.87 -5.95
C ASP A 96 -11.99 -1.85 -6.99
N PRO A 97 -10.90 -2.17 -7.71
CA PRO A 97 -10.39 -1.30 -8.78
C PRO A 97 -11.42 -1.05 -9.89
N GLN A 98 -12.49 -1.85 -10.02
CA GLN A 98 -13.54 -1.59 -11.01
C GLN A 98 -14.32 -0.30 -10.71
N LEU A 99 -14.24 0.22 -9.47
CA LEU A 99 -14.80 1.52 -9.11
C LEU A 99 -14.18 2.67 -9.93
N PHE A 100 -12.90 2.56 -10.33
CA PHE A 100 -12.27 3.49 -11.28
C PHE A 100 -12.92 3.45 -12.66
N THR A 101 -13.35 2.26 -13.08
CA THR A 101 -13.98 2.06 -14.39
C THR A 101 -15.51 2.22 -14.36
N SER A 102 -16.08 2.67 -13.23
CA SER A 102 -17.51 2.88 -13.10
C SER A 102 -17.98 4.01 -14.04
N LYS A 103 -19.21 3.90 -14.55
CA LYS A 103 -19.78 4.76 -15.60
C LYS A 103 -19.72 6.27 -15.33
N ASN A 104 -19.53 6.68 -14.07
CA ASN A 104 -19.58 8.08 -13.65
C ASN A 104 -18.20 8.65 -13.27
N PHE A 105 -17.13 7.86 -13.38
CA PHE A 105 -15.76 8.27 -13.03
C PHE A 105 -15.03 9.04 -14.15
N PRO A 106 -15.31 8.80 -15.45
CA PRO A 106 -14.77 9.62 -16.54
C PRO A 106 -15.21 11.09 -16.53
N SER A 107 -16.21 11.47 -15.73
CA SER A 107 -16.63 12.87 -15.53
C SER A 107 -15.91 13.58 -14.38
N LEU A 108 -14.82 13.01 -13.86
CA LEU A 108 -13.98 13.66 -12.86
C LEU A 108 -13.38 14.97 -13.41
N GLU A 109 -13.35 15.98 -12.56
CA GLU A 109 -12.64 17.22 -12.86
C GLU A 109 -11.12 16.97 -12.91
N GLU A 110 -10.47 17.75 -13.77
CA GLU A 110 -9.05 17.65 -14.10
C GLU A 110 -8.15 17.73 -12.86
N ASP A 111 -8.49 18.60 -11.91
CA ASP A 111 -7.76 18.83 -10.66
C ASP A 111 -7.85 17.65 -9.69
N ILE A 112 -9.03 17.05 -9.55
CA ILE A 112 -9.24 15.86 -8.72
C ILE A 112 -8.47 14.68 -9.31
N LEU A 113 -8.54 14.50 -10.63
CA LEU A 113 -7.77 13.46 -11.30
C LEU A 113 -6.26 13.66 -11.12
N TYR A 114 -5.78 14.89 -11.30
CA TYR A 114 -4.37 15.21 -11.16
C TYR A 114 -3.88 14.86 -9.75
N ASN A 115 -4.62 15.32 -8.73
CA ASN A 115 -4.31 15.04 -7.34
C ASN A 115 -4.35 13.54 -7.02
N LEU A 116 -5.31 12.79 -7.59
CA LEU A 116 -5.40 11.35 -7.43
C LEU A 116 -4.19 10.63 -8.05
N LEU A 117 -3.84 10.94 -9.31
CA LEU A 117 -2.69 10.34 -9.99
C LEU A 117 -1.36 10.82 -9.40
N LYS A 118 -1.30 11.94 -8.71
CA LYS A 118 -0.07 12.38 -8.03
C LYS A 118 0.27 11.52 -6.80
N ARG A 119 -0.72 10.92 -6.15
CA ARG A 119 -0.54 10.17 -4.89
C ARG A 119 0.32 8.91 -5.03
N ASP A 120 1.34 8.81 -4.19
CA ASP A 120 2.16 7.59 -4.04
C ASP A 120 1.47 6.48 -3.24
N ASP A 121 0.46 6.84 -2.45
CA ASP A 121 -0.30 5.92 -1.61
C ASP A 121 -1.61 5.46 -2.25
N LEU A 122 -1.83 5.76 -3.54
CA LEU A 122 -2.95 5.22 -4.30
C LEU A 122 -2.68 3.74 -4.62
N GLN A 123 -3.57 2.87 -4.15
CA GLN A 123 -3.36 1.42 -4.11
C GLN A 123 -3.96 0.70 -5.33
N ILE A 124 -3.47 1.00 -6.53
CA ILE A 124 -3.88 0.33 -7.77
C ILE A 124 -2.68 -0.14 -8.56
N GLU A 125 -2.85 -1.19 -9.36
CA GLU A 125 -1.86 -1.54 -10.38
C GLU A 125 -1.72 -0.36 -11.35
N GLU A 126 -0.48 0.00 -11.72
CA GLU A 126 -0.26 1.19 -12.54
C GLU A 126 -0.92 1.06 -13.93
N ILE A 127 -1.11 -0.17 -14.43
CA ILE A 127 -1.87 -0.39 -15.66
C ILE A 127 -3.35 0.01 -15.54
N VAL A 128 -3.94 -0.12 -14.35
CA VAL A 128 -5.32 0.34 -14.09
C VAL A 128 -5.36 1.87 -14.08
N ALA A 129 -4.33 2.54 -13.54
CA ALA A 129 -4.20 3.99 -13.59
C ALA A 129 -4.10 4.50 -15.04
N TRP A 130 -3.33 3.79 -15.88
CA TRP A 130 -3.22 4.07 -17.30
C TRP A 130 -4.55 3.89 -18.05
N ASP A 131 -5.19 2.72 -17.89
CA ASP A 131 -6.49 2.43 -18.54
C ASP A 131 -7.54 3.47 -18.12
N PHE A 132 -7.51 3.87 -16.85
CA PHE A 132 -8.36 4.94 -16.33
C PHE A 132 -8.11 6.28 -17.01
N LEU A 133 -6.85 6.73 -17.08
CA LEU A 133 -6.49 8.01 -17.70
C LEU A 133 -6.92 8.07 -19.17
N ILE A 134 -6.74 6.98 -19.90
CA ILE A 134 -7.16 6.88 -21.29
C ILE A 134 -8.68 6.96 -21.43
N ASN A 135 -9.43 6.21 -20.63
CA ASN A 135 -10.89 6.27 -20.65
C ASN A 135 -11.41 7.68 -20.28
N TRP A 136 -10.81 8.31 -19.27
CA TRP A 136 -11.12 9.69 -18.91
C TRP A 136 -10.84 10.65 -20.06
N GLY A 137 -9.67 10.54 -20.70
CA GLY A 137 -9.27 11.40 -21.82
C GLY A 137 -10.17 11.24 -23.05
N ILE A 138 -10.60 10.02 -23.36
CA ILE A 138 -11.56 9.75 -24.46
C ILE A 138 -12.91 10.41 -24.17
N GLU A 139 -13.42 10.31 -22.94
CA GLU A 139 -14.72 10.89 -22.58
C GLU A 139 -14.74 12.43 -22.63
N GLN A 140 -13.58 13.08 -22.47
CA GLN A 140 -13.46 14.54 -22.65
C GLN A 140 -13.58 14.96 -24.11
N ILE A 141 -13.41 14.04 -25.06
CA ILE A 141 -13.41 14.33 -26.50
C ILE A 141 -14.77 13.95 -27.08
N SER A 142 -15.53 14.97 -27.48
CA SER A 142 -16.91 14.80 -27.97
C SER A 142 -16.97 13.88 -29.20
N GLY A 143 -17.66 12.75 -29.07
CA GLY A 143 -17.93 11.83 -30.18
C GLY A 143 -16.81 10.84 -30.49
N LEU A 144 -15.73 10.82 -29.69
CA LEU A 144 -14.66 9.84 -29.84
C LEU A 144 -15.12 8.47 -29.34
N GLY A 145 -15.14 7.48 -30.23
CA GLY A 145 -15.46 6.10 -29.88
C GLY A 145 -14.32 5.42 -29.13
N SER A 146 -14.64 4.42 -28.30
CA SER A 146 -13.62 3.60 -27.63
C SER A 146 -12.84 2.69 -28.59
N ASP A 147 -13.38 2.44 -29.79
CA ASP A 147 -12.69 1.67 -30.83
C ASP A 147 -11.69 2.55 -31.58
N ARG A 148 -10.42 2.19 -31.46
CA ARG A 148 -9.29 2.90 -32.06
C ARG A 148 -9.13 2.67 -33.55
N THR A 149 -9.78 1.66 -34.14
CA THR A 149 -9.63 1.38 -35.57
C THR A 149 -10.12 2.55 -36.43
N ASP A 150 -11.00 3.36 -35.88
CA ASP A 150 -11.65 4.47 -36.57
C ASP A 150 -11.00 5.83 -36.26
N TRP A 151 -9.94 5.85 -35.44
CA TRP A 151 -9.28 7.09 -35.02
C TRP A 151 -8.42 7.69 -36.12
N SER A 152 -8.59 8.98 -36.35
CA SER A 152 -7.76 9.83 -37.18
C SER A 152 -6.54 10.36 -36.41
N GLU A 153 -5.60 11.00 -37.13
CA GLU A 153 -4.47 11.67 -36.49
C GLU A 153 -4.92 12.83 -35.58
N ASP A 154 -5.98 13.54 -35.97
CA ASP A 154 -6.55 14.64 -35.19
C ASP A 154 -7.14 14.15 -33.86
N ASP A 155 -7.70 12.93 -33.83
CA ASP A 155 -8.22 12.30 -32.61
C ASP A 155 -7.08 12.00 -31.62
N TYR A 156 -5.94 11.51 -32.11
CA TYR A 156 -4.77 11.27 -31.27
C TYR A 156 -4.17 12.58 -30.75
N GLU A 157 -4.10 13.64 -31.56
CA GLU A 157 -3.62 14.96 -31.10
C GLU A 157 -4.58 15.59 -30.09
N ALA A 158 -5.89 15.40 -30.22
CA ALA A 158 -6.87 15.82 -29.21
C ALA A 158 -6.67 15.08 -27.89
N LEU A 159 -6.46 13.75 -27.94
CA LEU A 159 -6.18 12.95 -26.75
C LEU A 159 -4.87 13.38 -26.10
N LYS A 160 -3.81 13.55 -26.88
CA LYS A 160 -2.50 14.04 -26.43
C LYS A 160 -2.62 15.36 -25.69
N GLY A 161 -3.35 16.33 -26.26
CA GLY A 161 -3.62 17.62 -25.61
C GLY A 161 -4.27 17.43 -24.24
N THR A 162 -5.27 16.55 -24.17
CA THR A 162 -6.06 16.26 -22.96
C THR A 162 -5.25 15.57 -21.87
N ILE A 163 -4.47 14.53 -22.21
CA ILE A 163 -3.80 13.69 -21.21
C ILE A 163 -2.37 14.12 -20.88
N SER A 164 -1.77 15.03 -21.67
CA SER A 164 -0.35 15.40 -21.61
C SER A 164 0.16 15.72 -20.21
N GLN A 165 -0.60 16.49 -19.43
CA GLN A 165 -0.22 16.90 -18.07
C GLN A 165 -0.21 15.75 -17.05
N PHE A 166 -0.94 14.67 -17.34
CA PHE A 166 -1.05 13.49 -16.48
C PHE A 166 -0.02 12.42 -16.83
N ILE A 167 0.54 12.43 -18.04
CA ILE A 167 1.55 11.46 -18.48
C ILE A 167 2.72 11.35 -17.48
N PRO A 168 3.30 12.46 -16.97
CA PRO A 168 4.38 12.36 -15.98
C PRO A 168 3.96 11.76 -14.63
N LEU A 169 2.65 11.68 -14.34
CA LEU A 169 2.10 11.08 -13.12
C LEU A 169 1.93 9.57 -13.23
N ILE A 170 2.06 9.00 -14.44
CA ILE A 170 1.98 7.56 -14.66
C ILE A 170 3.37 6.94 -14.47
N ARG A 171 3.47 5.95 -13.58
CA ARG A 171 4.71 5.23 -13.28
C ARG A 171 4.93 4.10 -14.28
N PHE A 172 5.12 4.46 -15.55
CA PHE A 172 5.20 3.48 -16.65
C PHE A 172 6.18 2.33 -16.39
N MET A 173 7.27 2.55 -15.67
CA MET A 173 8.26 1.53 -15.33
C MET A 173 7.69 0.36 -14.50
N ASP A 174 6.59 0.59 -13.79
CA ASP A 174 5.86 -0.40 -13.01
C ASP A 174 4.79 -1.16 -13.81
N ILE A 175 4.56 -0.78 -15.07
CA ILE A 175 3.68 -1.51 -15.98
C ILE A 175 4.43 -2.74 -16.50
N SER A 176 3.76 -3.89 -16.60
CA SER A 176 4.39 -5.11 -17.11
C SER A 176 4.77 -4.94 -18.60
N PRO A 177 5.82 -5.63 -19.11
CA PRO A 177 6.15 -5.56 -20.53
C PRO A 177 5.01 -6.01 -21.45
N ALA A 178 4.18 -6.96 -21.00
CA ALA A 178 3.02 -7.43 -21.73
C ALA A 178 1.94 -6.33 -21.81
N ASP A 179 1.59 -5.74 -20.67
CA ASP A 179 0.63 -4.65 -20.60
C ASP A 179 1.11 -3.40 -21.35
N PHE A 180 2.40 -3.08 -21.27
CA PHE A 180 2.98 -2.01 -22.08
C PHE A 180 2.75 -2.25 -23.57
N TYR A 181 3.02 -3.47 -24.04
CA TYR A 181 2.86 -3.82 -25.45
C TYR A 181 1.39 -3.80 -25.89
N ASP A 182 0.48 -4.33 -25.08
CA ASP A 182 -0.93 -4.53 -25.43
C ASP A 182 -1.78 -3.26 -25.19
N LYS A 183 -1.46 -2.44 -24.20
CA LYS A 183 -2.32 -1.35 -23.73
C LYS A 183 -1.70 0.05 -23.78
N VAL A 184 -0.38 0.19 -23.63
CA VAL A 184 0.29 1.51 -23.68
C VAL A 184 0.75 1.86 -25.09
N ARG A 185 1.52 0.95 -25.71
CA ARG A 185 2.06 1.07 -27.07
C ARG A 185 1.04 1.48 -28.13
N PRO A 186 -0.22 0.99 -28.11
CA PRO A 186 -1.21 1.42 -29.09
C PRO A 186 -1.43 2.95 -29.09
N TYR A 187 -1.31 3.62 -27.94
CA TYR A 187 -1.50 5.07 -27.80
C TYR A 187 -0.19 5.86 -27.95
N LYS A 188 0.85 5.29 -28.56
CA LYS A 188 2.11 5.99 -28.88
C LYS A 188 1.89 7.41 -29.44
N PRO A 189 0.96 7.67 -30.39
CA PRO A 189 0.77 9.02 -30.93
C PRO A 189 0.29 10.04 -29.89
N ALA A 190 -0.40 9.59 -28.83
CA ALA A 190 -0.91 10.45 -27.76
C ALA A 190 0.11 10.70 -26.63
N ILE A 191 1.27 10.03 -26.65
CA ILE A 191 2.32 10.18 -25.64
C ILE A 191 3.41 11.10 -26.19
N PRO A 192 3.92 12.08 -25.42
CA PRO A 192 5.06 12.91 -25.85
C PRO A 192 6.23 12.04 -26.30
N LEU A 193 6.76 12.33 -27.51
CA LEU A 193 7.76 11.47 -28.18
C LEU A 193 8.98 11.15 -27.30
N HIS A 194 9.52 12.15 -26.61
CA HIS A 194 10.69 11.97 -25.74
C HIS A 194 10.42 10.99 -24.59
N ILE A 195 9.22 11.02 -24.00
CA ILE A 195 8.81 10.08 -22.95
C ILE A 195 8.71 8.68 -23.57
N TYR A 196 8.02 8.55 -24.70
CA TYR A 196 7.82 7.25 -25.32
C TYR A 196 9.13 6.58 -25.74
N GLU A 197 10.10 7.33 -26.27
CA GLU A 197 11.44 6.83 -26.62
C GLU A 197 12.19 6.32 -25.38
N GLU A 198 12.11 7.02 -24.24
CA GLU A 198 12.67 6.56 -22.97
C GLU A 198 12.01 5.26 -22.49
N LEU A 199 10.69 5.13 -22.63
CA LEU A 199 9.95 3.90 -22.29
C LEU A 199 10.39 2.73 -23.17
N GLU A 200 10.48 2.93 -24.50
CA GLU A 200 10.98 1.90 -25.40
C GLU A 200 12.40 1.47 -25.02
N GLU A 201 13.28 2.41 -24.70
CA GLU A 201 14.64 2.09 -24.28
C GLU A 201 14.66 1.26 -22.98
N PHE A 202 13.86 1.63 -21.98
CA PHE A 202 13.72 0.87 -20.75
C PHE A 202 13.22 -0.55 -21.00
N TYR A 203 12.12 -0.73 -21.74
CA TYR A 203 11.55 -2.05 -21.94
C TYR A 203 12.41 -2.96 -22.80
N TYR A 204 13.13 -2.42 -23.80
CA TYR A 204 13.99 -3.19 -24.69
C TYR A 204 15.41 -3.42 -24.15
N LYS A 205 16.00 -2.42 -23.50
CA LYS A 205 17.42 -2.47 -23.07
C LYS A 205 17.61 -2.56 -21.55
N LYS A 206 16.57 -2.40 -20.74
CA LYS A 206 16.63 -2.38 -19.27
C LYS A 206 17.54 -1.27 -18.72
N THR A 207 17.61 -0.13 -19.40
CA THR A 207 18.39 1.05 -18.98
C THR A 207 17.63 1.90 -17.97
N LEU A 208 18.35 2.56 -17.06
CA LEU A 208 17.77 3.54 -16.11
C LEU A 208 17.30 4.79 -16.86
N SER A 209 16.10 5.27 -16.55
CA SER A 209 15.52 6.48 -17.15
C SER A 209 16.30 7.74 -16.76
N LYS A 210 16.25 8.77 -17.62
CA LYS A 210 16.81 10.10 -17.36
C LYS A 210 15.79 11.07 -16.76
N THR A 211 14.49 10.76 -16.86
CA THR A 211 13.39 11.51 -16.25
C THR A 211 13.23 11.22 -14.76
N GLU A 212 12.67 12.16 -13.99
CA GLU A 212 12.35 11.94 -12.57
C GLU A 212 11.39 10.76 -12.43
N ILE A 213 11.88 9.67 -11.83
CA ILE A 213 11.10 8.46 -11.61
C ILE A 213 10.25 8.69 -10.37
N LEU A 214 8.95 8.87 -10.54
CA LEU A 214 8.01 8.77 -9.42
C LEU A 214 8.16 7.39 -8.78
N PRO A 215 8.19 7.29 -7.44
CA PRO A 215 8.31 6.01 -6.77
C PRO A 215 7.07 5.15 -7.10
N PRO A 216 7.21 3.82 -7.17
CA PRO A 216 6.09 2.95 -7.48
C PRO A 216 4.88 3.17 -6.58
N ARG A 217 3.67 3.12 -7.16
CA ARG A 217 2.41 3.02 -6.39
C ARG A 217 2.30 1.60 -5.88
N ILE A 218 2.94 1.35 -4.73
CA ILE A 218 2.98 -0.01 -4.24
C ILE A 218 1.64 -0.33 -3.58
N GLY A 219 0.91 -1.27 -4.16
CA GLY A 219 -0.28 -1.85 -3.57
C GLY A 219 -0.03 -2.33 -2.14
N LYS A 220 -1.05 -2.22 -1.28
CA LYS A 220 -0.94 -2.46 0.15
C LYS A 220 -0.85 -3.95 0.31
N LEU A 221 0.38 -4.43 0.34
CA LEU A 221 0.71 -5.67 0.99
C LEU A 221 0.14 -5.55 2.41
N LYS A 222 -0.98 -6.22 2.66
CA LYS A 222 -1.73 -6.10 3.91
C LYS A 222 -0.86 -6.70 5.02
N ILE A 223 -0.15 -5.83 5.73
CA ILE A 223 0.57 -6.16 6.94
C ILE A 223 -0.02 -5.31 8.07
N GLU A 224 -0.46 -5.98 9.13
CA GLU A 224 -0.92 -5.33 10.36
C GLU A 224 0.26 -5.24 11.34
N SER A 225 1.21 -4.36 11.05
CA SER A 225 2.42 -4.15 11.85
C SER A 225 2.41 -2.80 12.54
N ASN A 226 2.84 -2.78 13.81
CA ASN A 226 3.13 -1.54 14.54
C ASN A 226 4.58 -1.06 14.33
N LEU A 227 5.41 -1.88 13.69
CA LEU A 227 6.85 -1.64 13.53
C LEU A 227 7.20 -1.11 12.14
N ILE A 228 6.57 -1.61 11.09
CA ILE A 228 6.86 -1.22 9.70
C ILE A 228 5.58 -0.88 8.94
N ASN A 229 5.70 0.03 7.98
CA ASN A 229 4.62 0.33 7.05
C ASN A 229 4.57 -0.68 5.88
N SER A 230 3.54 -0.54 5.04
CA SER A 230 3.36 -1.39 3.86
C SER A 230 4.48 -1.25 2.83
N LYS A 231 5.11 -0.07 2.71
CA LYS A 231 6.25 0.14 1.78
C LYS A 231 7.43 -0.75 2.17
N LEU A 232 7.80 -0.79 3.45
CA LEU A 232 8.88 -1.66 3.93
C LEU A 232 8.52 -3.15 3.80
N ALA A 233 7.27 -3.53 4.07
CA ALA A 233 6.84 -4.91 3.88
C ALA A 233 6.95 -5.36 2.41
N ASN A 234 6.65 -4.47 1.47
CA ASN A 234 6.85 -4.71 0.05
C ASN A 234 8.34 -4.87 -0.33
N ILE A 235 9.22 -4.08 0.28
CA ILE A 235 10.67 -4.23 0.07
C ILE A 235 11.17 -5.56 0.63
N ILE A 236 10.69 -5.98 1.80
CA ILE A 236 11.00 -7.31 2.35
C ILE A 236 10.49 -8.39 1.40
N ALA A 237 9.28 -8.25 0.85
CA ALA A 237 8.74 -9.19 -0.11
C ALA A 237 9.59 -9.29 -1.40
N SER A 238 10.11 -8.16 -1.90
CA SER A 238 11.02 -8.17 -3.05
C SER A 238 12.35 -8.87 -2.74
N TRP A 239 12.85 -8.74 -1.50
CA TRP A 239 14.03 -9.46 -1.03
C TRP A 239 13.82 -10.98 -0.93
N ILE A 240 12.60 -11.43 -0.57
CA ILE A 240 12.22 -12.85 -0.61
C ILE A 240 12.27 -13.38 -2.04
N ASP A 241 11.78 -12.61 -3.01
CA ASP A 241 11.81 -12.95 -4.43
C ASP A 241 13.21 -12.84 -5.09
N LYS A 242 14.20 -12.31 -4.36
CA LYS A 242 15.54 -11.96 -4.89
C LYS A 242 15.47 -11.03 -6.10
N LYS A 243 14.44 -10.18 -6.18
CA LYS A 243 14.34 -9.13 -7.20
C LYS A 243 15.15 -7.90 -6.76
N ASP A 244 15.71 -7.19 -7.74
CA ASP A 244 16.27 -5.86 -7.50
C ASP A 244 15.15 -4.88 -7.12
N LEU A 245 15.48 -3.87 -6.30
CA LEU A 245 14.56 -2.79 -5.90
C LEU A 245 13.95 -2.04 -7.11
N ASN A 246 14.53 -2.19 -8.31
CA ASN A 246 14.03 -1.60 -9.55
C ASN A 246 12.93 -2.43 -10.23
N ASN A 247 12.54 -3.59 -9.68
CA ASN A 247 11.48 -4.47 -10.19
C ASN A 247 10.49 -4.86 -9.07
N ILE A 248 10.01 -3.88 -8.28
CA ILE A 248 9.01 -4.09 -7.22
C ILE A 248 7.61 -4.25 -7.87
N SER A 249 7.42 -5.29 -8.67
CA SER A 249 6.13 -5.59 -9.32
C SER A 249 5.50 -6.87 -8.75
N SER A 250 5.44 -7.00 -7.43
CA SER A 250 4.68 -8.10 -6.80
C SER A 250 4.30 -7.84 -5.34
N SER A 251 3.49 -6.81 -5.09
CA SER A 251 2.77 -6.65 -3.81
C SER A 251 1.73 -7.75 -3.59
N ASP A 252 1.15 -8.31 -4.65
CA ASP A 252 0.04 -9.28 -4.51
C ASP A 252 0.49 -10.71 -4.22
N LYS A 253 1.79 -10.99 -4.22
CA LYS A 253 2.30 -12.36 -4.15
C LYS A 253 2.39 -12.88 -2.72
N TYR A 254 2.46 -12.01 -1.72
CA TYR A 254 2.69 -12.41 -0.34
C TYR A 254 1.62 -11.85 0.60
N ASN A 255 1.21 -12.67 1.56
CA ASN A 255 0.44 -12.22 2.72
C ASN A 255 1.30 -12.37 3.99
N PHE A 256 1.24 -11.35 4.86
CA PHE A 256 1.88 -11.36 6.18
C PHE A 256 0.80 -11.43 7.26
N ASP A 257 0.52 -12.64 7.75
CA ASP A 257 -0.46 -12.85 8.81
C ASP A 257 0.23 -12.75 10.18
N LEU A 258 -0.17 -11.81 11.04
CA LEU A 258 0.41 -11.66 12.37
C LEU A 258 0.18 -12.94 13.21
N LEU A 259 1.27 -13.51 13.72
CA LEU A 259 1.25 -14.70 14.57
C LEU A 259 1.47 -14.35 16.04
N TYR A 260 2.37 -13.40 16.29
CA TYR A 260 2.86 -13.08 17.61
C TYR A 260 3.17 -11.59 17.70
N ARG A 261 2.72 -10.96 18.78
CA ARG A 261 3.08 -9.59 19.14
C ARG A 261 3.51 -9.56 20.60
N GLY A 262 4.72 -9.11 20.86
CA GLY A 262 5.33 -9.10 22.19
C GLY A 262 4.53 -8.31 23.23
N SER A 263 3.92 -7.19 22.86
CA SER A 263 3.03 -6.42 23.75
C SER A 263 1.72 -7.14 24.12
N GLU A 264 1.23 -8.06 23.29
CA GLU A 264 0.00 -8.82 23.52
C GLU A 264 0.27 -10.20 24.15
N ASP A 265 1.29 -10.90 23.65
CA ASP A 265 1.61 -12.29 24.01
C ASP A 265 2.72 -12.41 25.08
N GLY A 266 3.39 -11.29 25.41
CA GLY A 266 4.49 -11.19 26.35
C GLY A 266 5.83 -11.61 25.75
N ILE A 267 6.87 -10.76 25.90
CA ILE A 267 8.20 -10.97 25.30
C ILE A 267 9.00 -12.07 26.04
N ASN A 268 8.85 -13.33 25.63
CA ASN A 268 9.67 -14.45 26.10
C ASN A 268 9.68 -15.62 25.10
N SER A 269 10.67 -16.52 25.20
CA SER A 269 10.81 -17.65 24.27
C SER A 269 9.62 -18.62 24.32
N LYS A 270 8.93 -18.73 25.46
CA LYS A 270 7.83 -19.70 25.64
C LYS A 270 6.58 -19.26 24.88
N SER A 271 6.14 -18.02 25.05
CA SER A 271 5.00 -17.44 24.32
C SER A 271 5.27 -17.43 22.82
N PHE A 272 6.47 -17.04 22.41
CA PHE A 272 6.92 -17.09 21.01
C PHE A 272 6.71 -18.50 20.42
N ARG A 273 7.25 -19.53 21.08
CA ARG A 273 7.17 -20.92 20.61
C ARG A 273 5.72 -21.43 20.50
N VAL A 274 4.85 -21.03 21.43
CA VAL A 274 3.43 -21.41 21.39
C VAL A 274 2.73 -20.86 20.15
N LYS A 275 3.06 -19.62 19.73
CA LYS A 275 2.43 -18.98 18.57
C LYS A 275 3.07 -19.35 17.24
N CYS A 276 4.40 -19.36 17.19
CA CYS A 276 5.17 -19.35 15.93
C CYS A 276 5.62 -20.74 15.44
N ASN A 277 5.68 -21.75 16.30
CA ASN A 277 6.15 -23.07 15.88
C ASN A 277 5.20 -23.72 14.86
N TYR A 278 5.77 -24.37 13.86
CA TYR A 278 5.07 -25.12 12.81
C TYR A 278 4.11 -24.27 11.96
N ARG A 279 4.38 -22.97 11.82
CA ARG A 279 3.57 -22.05 11.00
C ARG A 279 4.05 -21.90 9.55
N GLY A 280 5.17 -22.53 9.19
CA GLY A 280 5.82 -22.35 7.89
C GLY A 280 6.69 -21.10 7.87
N SER A 281 6.94 -20.55 6.69
CA SER A 281 7.80 -19.38 6.50
C SER A 281 7.37 -18.21 7.39
N CYS A 282 8.33 -17.59 8.07
CA CYS A 282 8.07 -16.54 9.05
C CYS A 282 9.00 -15.34 8.84
N LEU A 283 8.44 -14.14 8.96
CA LEU A 283 9.17 -12.88 9.09
C LEU A 283 9.19 -12.49 10.56
N VAL A 284 10.36 -12.16 11.10
CA VAL A 284 10.55 -11.65 12.45
C VAL A 284 10.97 -10.18 12.38
N LEU A 285 10.31 -9.33 13.17
CA LEU A 285 10.65 -7.92 13.37
C LEU A 285 10.89 -7.67 14.86
N VAL A 286 11.95 -6.92 15.19
CA VAL A 286 12.34 -6.58 16.55
C VAL A 286 12.66 -5.10 16.61
N LYS A 287 11.96 -4.35 17.46
CA LYS A 287 12.30 -2.97 17.77
C LYS A 287 13.16 -2.91 19.03
N LYS A 288 14.27 -2.19 18.98
CA LYS A 288 15.18 -2.01 20.12
C LYS A 288 14.64 -0.97 21.10
N LYS A 289 14.72 -1.26 22.40
CA LYS A 289 14.26 -0.36 23.46
C LYS A 289 15.03 0.95 23.47
N LYS A 290 14.30 2.06 23.53
CA LYS A 290 14.82 3.45 23.46
C LYS A 290 15.56 3.76 22.15
N SER A 291 15.25 3.05 21.06
CA SER A 291 15.76 3.31 19.72
C SER A 291 14.61 3.23 18.72
N THR A 292 14.75 3.89 17.57
CA THR A 292 13.86 3.69 16.43
C THR A 292 14.29 2.51 15.57
N GLU A 293 15.51 2.01 15.77
CA GLU A 293 16.09 0.92 14.98
C GLU A 293 15.26 -0.35 15.06
N ILE A 294 15.07 -0.96 13.90
CA ILE A 294 14.36 -2.22 13.72
C ILE A 294 15.34 -3.23 13.13
N TYR A 295 15.38 -4.42 13.73
CA TYR A 295 16.10 -5.57 13.19
C TYR A 295 15.11 -6.64 12.80
N GLY A 296 15.46 -7.45 11.82
CA GLY A 296 14.59 -8.53 11.41
C GLY A 296 15.30 -9.67 10.71
N GLY A 297 14.53 -10.73 10.47
CA GLY A 297 15.01 -11.89 9.73
C GLY A 297 13.86 -12.67 9.12
N TYR A 298 14.09 -13.16 7.91
CA TYR A 298 13.15 -14.03 7.20
C TYR A 298 13.61 -15.47 7.26
N ASN A 299 12.80 -16.33 7.86
CA ASN A 299 13.01 -17.76 7.93
C ASN A 299 12.09 -18.46 6.92
N PRO A 300 12.61 -18.98 5.78
CA PRO A 300 11.76 -19.61 4.75
C PRO A 300 11.18 -20.96 5.18
N ILE A 301 11.75 -21.61 6.20
CA ILE A 301 11.32 -22.96 6.63
C ILE A 301 10.26 -22.87 7.74
N GLY A 302 10.40 -21.87 8.61
CA GLY A 302 9.63 -21.73 9.83
C GLY A 302 10.34 -22.26 11.07
N PHE A 303 9.73 -22.01 12.22
CA PHE A 303 10.28 -22.39 13.53
C PHE A 303 9.75 -23.74 13.98
N THR A 304 10.60 -24.51 14.66
CA THR A 304 10.24 -25.81 15.24
C THR A 304 10.75 -25.91 16.68
N ASN A 305 10.71 -27.10 17.29
CA ASN A 305 11.35 -27.34 18.59
C ASN A 305 12.24 -28.58 18.54
N SER A 306 12.96 -28.75 17.43
CA SER A 306 13.66 -29.99 17.10
C SER A 306 15.07 -30.09 17.65
N ASN A 307 15.66 -28.99 18.13
CA ASN A 307 17.08 -28.90 18.50
C ASN A 307 18.04 -29.27 17.34
N ARG A 308 17.72 -28.82 16.12
CA ARG A 308 18.45 -29.12 14.88
C ARG A 308 18.80 -27.87 14.11
N LYS A 309 19.72 -28.00 13.16
CA LYS A 309 20.05 -26.96 12.20
C LYS A 309 19.44 -27.29 10.85
N TYR A 310 18.97 -26.28 10.14
CA TYR A 310 18.28 -26.45 8.87
C TYR A 310 18.94 -25.61 7.76
N PRO A 311 19.12 -26.22 6.56
CA PRO A 311 19.62 -25.51 5.40
C PRO A 311 18.60 -24.53 4.85
N ALA A 312 18.92 -23.23 4.83
CA ALA A 312 18.00 -22.19 4.35
C ALA A 312 18.74 -21.14 3.51
N SER A 313 19.01 -21.43 2.23
CA SER A 313 19.71 -20.50 1.33
C SER A 313 18.98 -19.18 1.11
N ASP A 314 17.65 -19.19 1.25
CA ASP A 314 16.80 -18.02 1.02
C ASP A 314 16.55 -17.22 2.30
N SER A 315 17.17 -17.63 3.41
CA SER A 315 17.13 -16.87 4.67
C SER A 315 17.96 -15.60 4.55
N PHE A 316 17.53 -14.55 5.23
CA PHE A 316 18.27 -13.30 5.34
C PHE A 316 17.91 -12.58 6.64
N ILE A 317 18.82 -11.72 7.09
CA ILE A 317 18.61 -10.79 8.19
C ILE A 317 18.78 -9.35 7.69
N PHE A 318 18.18 -8.39 8.37
CA PHE A 318 18.18 -7.00 7.94
C PHE A 318 18.03 -6.03 9.11
N SER A 319 18.29 -4.75 8.82
CA SER A 319 18.07 -3.64 9.74
C SER A 319 17.54 -2.40 9.01
N PHE A 320 16.73 -1.61 9.72
CA PHE A 320 16.22 -0.31 9.33
C PHE A 320 16.50 0.72 10.43
N GLU A 321 16.69 1.98 10.07
CA GLU A 321 16.81 3.08 11.04
C GLU A 321 15.49 3.34 11.78
N ASN A 322 14.35 3.13 11.10
CA ASN A 322 13.00 3.24 11.62
C ASN A 322 11.95 2.57 10.71
N GLY A 323 10.67 2.63 11.10
CA GLY A 323 9.54 2.03 10.38
C GLY A 323 9.16 2.68 9.03
N GLU A 324 9.88 3.72 8.62
CA GLU A 324 9.70 4.46 7.36
C GLU A 324 10.98 4.52 6.51
N ASP A 325 12.09 3.89 6.96
CA ASP A 325 13.39 3.97 6.31
C ASP A 325 13.45 3.16 5.01
N ILE A 326 13.30 3.85 3.88
CA ILE A 326 13.40 3.28 2.53
C ILE A 326 14.76 3.56 1.85
N GLN A 327 15.73 4.18 2.54
CA GLN A 327 16.98 4.65 1.92
C GLN A 327 18.20 3.93 2.49
N ASN A 328 18.26 3.74 3.81
CA ASN A 328 19.42 3.22 4.53
C ASN A 328 19.24 1.75 4.95
N MET A 329 18.37 1.03 4.24
CA MET A 329 18.05 -0.36 4.50
C MET A 329 19.26 -1.27 4.28
N LYS A 330 19.51 -2.17 5.22
CA LYS A 330 20.65 -3.09 5.14
C LYS A 330 20.17 -4.52 5.20
N ILE A 331 20.68 -5.35 4.30
CA ILE A 331 20.36 -6.78 4.22
C ILE A 331 21.65 -7.60 4.22
N SER A 332 21.60 -8.74 4.91
CA SER A 332 22.66 -9.74 4.97
C SER A 332 22.07 -11.11 4.66
N ARG A 333 22.62 -11.78 3.65
CA ARG A 333 22.15 -13.08 3.16
C ARG A 333 23.07 -14.20 3.66
N VAL A 334 22.55 -15.42 3.65
CA VAL A 334 23.31 -16.60 4.08
C VAL A 334 24.53 -16.82 3.19
N ASN A 335 25.69 -17.02 3.82
CA ASN A 335 26.92 -17.41 3.15
C ASN A 335 26.73 -18.79 2.51
N SER A 336 27.07 -18.91 1.22
CA SER A 336 26.89 -20.14 0.45
C SER A 336 27.60 -21.36 1.05
N LYS A 337 28.69 -21.16 1.80
CA LYS A 337 29.43 -22.22 2.50
C LYS A 337 28.77 -22.65 3.82
N CYS A 338 27.86 -21.84 4.34
CA CYS A 338 27.24 -22.02 5.66
C CYS A 338 25.74 -22.30 5.62
N ILE A 339 25.18 -22.62 4.44
CA ILE A 339 23.73 -22.82 4.23
C ILE A 339 23.11 -23.75 5.28
N ASN A 340 23.77 -24.87 5.60
CA ASN A 340 23.31 -25.89 6.55
C ASN A 340 23.15 -25.39 8.00
N TYR A 341 23.61 -24.17 8.29
CA TYR A 341 23.61 -23.55 9.61
C TYR A 341 22.73 -22.30 9.69
N ALA A 342 22.02 -21.95 8.60
CA ALA A 342 21.27 -20.70 8.49
C ALA A 342 20.17 -20.53 9.55
N ILE A 343 19.47 -21.62 9.89
CA ILE A 343 18.43 -21.66 10.93
C ILE A 343 18.83 -22.69 11.98
N CYS A 344 18.95 -22.25 13.24
CA CYS A 344 19.44 -23.08 14.35
C CYS A 344 18.37 -23.22 15.43
N GLU A 345 17.64 -24.33 15.45
CA GLU A 345 16.68 -24.59 16.52
C GLU A 345 17.37 -25.02 17.81
N GLN A 346 17.07 -24.33 18.91
CA GLN A 346 17.54 -24.63 20.26
C GLN A 346 16.38 -24.47 21.24
N HIS A 347 16.23 -25.39 22.19
CA HIS A 347 15.06 -25.48 23.07
C HIS A 347 14.70 -24.18 23.81
N ASN A 348 15.69 -23.36 24.15
CA ASN A 348 15.49 -22.15 24.95
C ASN A 348 15.30 -20.88 24.13
N ASN A 349 15.52 -20.94 22.81
CA ASN A 349 15.44 -19.75 21.95
C ASN A 349 14.01 -19.57 21.44
N GLY A 350 13.55 -18.34 21.22
CA GLY A 350 12.34 -18.11 20.41
C GLY A 350 12.65 -18.30 18.93
N PHE A 351 13.53 -17.45 18.39
CA PHE A 351 14.10 -17.59 17.05
C PHE A 351 15.63 -17.63 17.10
N ASN A 352 16.26 -18.19 16.07
CA ASN A 352 17.71 -18.18 15.92
C ASN A 352 18.13 -18.37 14.45
N PHE A 353 18.64 -17.28 13.87
CA PHE A 353 19.25 -17.21 12.56
C PHE A 353 20.74 -17.49 12.72
N GLY A 354 21.13 -18.77 12.67
CA GLY A 354 22.53 -19.19 12.60
C GLY A 354 23.44 -18.65 13.68
N ASN A 355 22.99 -18.53 14.93
CA ASN A 355 23.68 -17.88 16.06
C ASN A 355 24.17 -16.44 15.76
N THR A 356 23.73 -15.86 14.65
CA THR A 356 24.07 -14.54 14.14
C THR A 356 23.07 -13.53 14.70
N PHE A 357 21.78 -13.88 14.67
CA PHE A 357 20.69 -13.08 15.24
C PHE A 357 19.70 -14.03 15.94
N TYR A 358 19.59 -13.96 17.27
CA TYR A 358 18.75 -14.89 18.02
C TYR A 358 18.12 -14.27 19.28
N PHE A 359 16.99 -14.84 19.69
CA PHE A 359 16.22 -14.41 20.86
C PHE A 359 16.15 -15.52 21.89
N THR A 360 16.59 -15.26 23.12
CA THR A 360 16.55 -16.21 24.22
C THR A 360 16.48 -15.49 25.56
N GLY A 361 15.77 -16.07 26.53
CA GLY A 361 15.67 -15.49 27.88
C GLY A 361 15.11 -14.06 27.94
N GLY A 362 14.33 -13.62 26.94
CA GLY A 362 13.80 -12.24 26.87
C GLY A 362 14.76 -11.22 26.25
N HIS A 363 15.94 -11.65 25.79
CA HIS A 363 16.94 -10.79 25.18
C HIS A 363 17.23 -11.21 23.74
N VAL A 364 17.59 -10.23 22.92
CA VAL A 364 18.05 -10.44 21.54
C VAL A 364 19.56 -10.29 21.51
N PHE A 365 20.22 -11.12 20.71
CA PHE A 365 21.67 -11.23 20.64
C PHE A 365 22.14 -11.19 19.19
N PHE A 366 23.23 -10.45 18.94
CA PHE A 366 23.96 -10.48 17.68
C PHE A 366 25.31 -11.16 17.88
N GLY A 367 25.43 -12.41 17.42
CA GLY A 367 26.67 -13.17 17.54
C GLY A 367 27.64 -12.89 16.41
N ASN A 368 28.94 -12.95 16.69
CA ASN A 368 29.98 -12.92 15.66
C ASN A 368 30.06 -14.28 14.95
N SER A 369 29.30 -14.43 13.86
CA SER A 369 29.25 -15.65 13.07
C SER A 369 29.30 -15.34 11.58
N ASP A 370 30.07 -16.13 10.83
CA ASP A 370 30.20 -16.03 9.37
C ASP A 370 29.05 -16.70 8.60
N ILE A 371 27.93 -17.01 9.26
CA ILE A 371 26.79 -17.70 8.63
C ILE A 371 26.02 -16.76 7.68
N TYR A 372 25.95 -15.47 8.01
CA TYR A 372 25.38 -14.43 7.16
C TYR A 372 26.46 -13.42 6.76
N ASP A 373 26.53 -13.08 5.47
CA ASP A 373 27.60 -12.25 4.92
C ASP A 373 27.43 -10.77 5.32
N ASN A 374 28.54 -10.08 5.61
CA ASN A 374 28.54 -8.65 5.94
C ASN A 374 27.64 -8.28 7.12
N ILE A 375 27.58 -9.11 8.16
CA ILE A 375 26.77 -8.86 9.37
C ILE A 375 27.06 -7.48 10.01
N GLY A 376 28.30 -6.99 9.92
CA GLY A 376 28.70 -5.67 10.43
C GLY A 376 27.97 -4.50 9.76
N ASN A 377 27.31 -4.74 8.61
CA ASN A 377 26.42 -3.76 8.03
C ASN A 377 25.10 -3.69 8.83
N VAL A 378 24.53 -4.84 9.19
CA VAL A 378 23.19 -4.97 9.82
C VAL A 378 23.19 -4.57 11.30
N SER A 379 24.23 -4.91 12.06
CA SER A 379 24.33 -4.56 13.47
C SER A 379 25.78 -4.52 13.94
N GLU A 380 26.03 -3.78 15.02
CA GLU A 380 27.26 -3.95 15.80
C GLU A 380 27.30 -5.37 16.40
N LEU A 381 28.47 -6.01 16.27
CA LEU A 381 28.70 -7.39 16.72
C LEU A 381 28.76 -7.48 18.24
N ASN A 382 28.31 -8.62 18.79
CA ASN A 382 28.28 -8.92 20.23
C ASN A 382 27.40 -7.96 21.05
N MET A 383 26.39 -7.37 20.41
CA MET A 383 25.36 -6.58 21.08
C MET A 383 24.23 -7.45 21.62
N ASN A 384 23.68 -7.03 22.76
CA ASN A 384 22.55 -7.68 23.43
C ASN A 384 21.38 -6.68 23.61
N PRO A 385 20.73 -6.22 22.52
CA PRO A 385 19.65 -5.25 22.64
C PRO A 385 18.47 -5.84 23.43
N ILE A 386 17.91 -5.00 24.30
CA ILE A 386 16.63 -5.29 24.96
C ILE A 386 15.53 -4.97 23.96
N PRO A 387 14.69 -5.94 23.57
CA PRO A 387 13.56 -5.66 22.68
C PRO A 387 12.50 -4.80 23.41
N GLU A 388 11.99 -3.77 22.73
CA GLU A 388 10.78 -3.06 23.11
C GLU A 388 9.53 -3.79 22.63
N GLU A 389 9.60 -4.31 21.41
CA GLU A 389 8.52 -5.02 20.75
C GLU A 389 9.10 -6.06 19.80
N ILE A 390 8.38 -7.17 19.64
CA ILE A 390 8.69 -8.22 18.67
C ILE A 390 7.39 -8.58 17.96
N GLU A 391 7.38 -8.48 16.63
CA GLU A 391 6.28 -8.97 15.80
C GLU A 391 6.78 -10.13 14.93
N VAL A 392 5.93 -11.15 14.76
CA VAL A 392 6.21 -12.28 13.87
C VAL A 392 5.03 -12.49 12.95
N PHE A 393 5.32 -12.59 11.67
CA PHE A 393 4.31 -12.79 10.63
C PHE A 393 4.55 -14.12 9.94
N LYS A 394 3.47 -14.89 9.73
CA LYS A 394 3.46 -15.98 8.77
C LYS A 394 3.50 -15.38 7.37
N VAL A 395 4.40 -15.88 6.54
CA VAL A 395 4.51 -15.45 5.15
C VAL A 395 3.92 -16.54 4.27
N THR A 396 2.90 -16.21 3.48
CA THR A 396 2.32 -17.14 2.51
C THR A 396 2.35 -16.57 1.11
N CYS A 397 2.69 -17.40 0.12
CA CYS A 397 2.62 -17.01 -1.27
C CYS A 397 1.21 -17.23 -1.81
N VAL A 398 0.55 -16.17 -2.25
CA VAL A 398 -0.74 -16.20 -2.94
C VAL A 398 -0.47 -16.63 -4.38
N LYS A 399 -0.71 -17.91 -4.69
CA LYS A 399 -0.80 -18.33 -6.09
C LYS A 399 -2.12 -17.79 -6.64
N LYS A 400 -2.08 -16.82 -7.56
CA LYS A 400 -3.25 -16.46 -8.39
C LYS A 400 -3.68 -17.77 -9.10
N LYS A 401 -4.91 -18.22 -8.82
CA LYS A 401 -5.51 -19.42 -9.41
C LYS A 401 -5.94 -19.16 -10.83
#